data_AF-A0A5C6APW9-F1
#
_entry.id   AF-A0A5C6APW9-F1
#
_cell.length_a   1.000
_cell.length_b   1.000
_cell.length_c   1.000
_cell.angle_alpha   90.00
_cell.angle_beta   90.00
_cell.angle_gamma   90.00
#
_symmetry.space_group_name_H-M   'P 1'
#
loop_
_entity.id
_entity.type
_entity.pdbx_description
1 polymer ?
#
loop_
_entity_poly.entity_id
_entity_poly.type
_entity_poly.pdbx_seq_one_letter_code
_entity_poly.pdbx_strand_id
1 'polypeptide(L)'
;MNGDKGMAERQGEADCAWTVEISIDDFLKRAFSSSEKGELLFGWSGVTSPGKTVDSLWNWVTICDYVMEGFVHYELRVGSEGRNSLLELKLHGTNRDEYVPRQIHFYLEQSGLKGLIQKLD
;
A
#
# COMPACT_ATOMS: atom_id res chain seq x y z
N MET A 1 -24.96 14.68 32.32
CA MET A 1 -24.36 13.34 32.13
C MET A 1 -23.81 13.31 30.73
N ASN A 2 -22.48 13.23 30.64
CA ASN A 2 -21.71 13.31 29.41
C ASN A 2 -21.92 12.07 28.56
N GLY A 3 -22.22 12.26 27.28
CA GLY A 3 -22.13 11.24 26.24
C GLY A 3 -21.17 11.74 25.17
N ASP A 4 -19.91 11.91 25.56
CA ASP A 4 -18.80 12.25 24.68
C ASP A 4 -18.62 11.12 23.67
N LYS A 5 -19.07 11.33 22.42
CA LYS A 5 -18.76 10.43 21.31
C LYS A 5 -17.38 10.80 20.79
N GLY A 6 -16.37 10.42 21.56
CA GLY A 6 -15.04 10.19 21.02
C GLY A 6 -15.13 9.04 20.03
N MET A 7 -15.33 9.35 18.74
CA MET A 7 -14.95 8.44 17.66
C MET A 7 -13.44 8.27 17.76
N ALA A 8 -13.01 7.26 18.51
CA ALA A 8 -11.63 6.82 18.51
C ALA A 8 -11.31 6.35 17.09
N GLU A 9 -10.50 7.14 16.40
CA GLU A 9 -9.77 6.76 15.20
C GLU A 9 -9.04 5.45 15.48
N ARG A 10 -9.59 4.32 15.05
CA ARG A 10 -8.79 3.10 14.94
C ARG A 10 -7.91 3.27 13.72
N GLN A 11 -6.73 3.87 13.92
CA GLN A 11 -5.59 3.70 13.03
C GLN A 11 -5.43 2.19 12.85
N GLY A 12 -5.80 1.68 11.68
CA GLY A 12 -5.79 0.26 11.40
C GLY A 12 -4.36 -0.27 11.51
N GLU A 13 -4.18 -1.28 12.36
CA GLU A 13 -2.96 -2.11 12.44
C GLU A 13 -2.60 -2.57 11.03
N ALA A 14 -1.46 -2.10 10.54
CA ALA A 14 -0.85 -2.58 9.31
C ALA A 14 0.08 -3.75 9.69
N ASP A 15 0.24 -4.74 8.82
CA ASP A 15 1.14 -5.87 9.08
C ASP A 15 2.59 -5.53 8.76
N CYS A 16 2.78 -4.60 7.81
CA CYS A 16 4.10 -4.14 7.39
C CYS A 16 4.04 -2.72 6.82
N ALA A 17 5.14 -2.02 7.00
CA ALA A 17 5.37 -0.67 6.54
C ALA A 17 6.70 -0.56 5.81
N TRP A 18 6.74 0.29 4.79
CA TRP A 18 7.95 0.70 4.08
C TRP A 18 8.07 2.20 4.12
N THR A 19 9.21 2.66 4.62
CA THR A 19 9.58 4.08 4.53
C THR A 19 10.53 4.27 3.36
N VAL A 20 10.14 5.11 2.39
CA VAL A 20 10.91 5.45 1.19
C VAL A 20 11.38 6.90 1.31
N GLU A 21 12.68 7.15 1.14
CA GLU A 21 13.30 8.47 1.30
C GLU A 21 13.05 9.43 0.12
N ILE A 22 11.78 9.65 -0.23
CA ILE A 22 11.34 10.62 -1.23
C ILE A 22 10.04 11.29 -0.79
N SER A 23 9.70 12.41 -1.45
CA SER A 23 8.40 13.06 -1.24
C SER A 23 7.25 12.14 -1.64
N ILE A 24 6.14 12.24 -0.92
CA ILE A 24 4.96 11.39 -1.19
C ILE A 24 4.42 11.61 -2.61
N ASP A 25 4.42 12.85 -3.10
CA ASP A 25 3.97 13.16 -4.45
C ASP A 25 4.84 12.47 -5.51
N ASP A 26 6.17 12.45 -5.32
CA ASP A 26 7.09 11.77 -6.23
C ASP A 26 6.97 10.25 -6.13
N PHE A 27 6.72 9.72 -4.92
CA PHE A 27 6.46 8.30 -4.72
C PHE A 27 5.22 7.86 -5.49
N LEU A 28 4.12 8.58 -5.31
CA LEU A 28 2.84 8.27 -5.94
C LEU A 28 2.94 8.30 -7.46
N LYS A 29 3.62 9.29 -8.04
CA LYS A 29 3.83 9.41 -9.49
C LYS A 29 4.67 8.28 -10.09
N ARG A 30 5.56 7.67 -9.30
CA ARG A 30 6.48 6.62 -9.76
C ARG A 30 5.95 5.22 -9.52
N ALA A 31 5.31 5.00 -8.38
CA ALA A 31 4.84 3.69 -7.95
C ALA A 31 3.45 3.33 -8.50
N PHE A 32 2.66 4.34 -8.88
CA PHE A 32 1.29 4.13 -9.36
C PHE A 32 1.08 4.70 -10.75
N SER A 33 0.26 4.02 -11.53
CA SER A 33 -0.28 4.51 -12.79
C SER A 33 -1.77 4.18 -12.88
N SER A 34 -2.44 4.67 -13.92
CA SER A 34 -3.86 4.37 -14.15
C SER A 34 -4.03 3.53 -15.42
N SER A 35 -4.88 2.51 -15.35
CA SER A 35 -5.30 1.75 -16.52
C SER A 35 -6.33 2.52 -17.35
N GLU A 36 -6.54 2.12 -18.60
CA GLU A 36 -7.60 2.68 -19.46
C GLU A 36 -9.01 2.49 -18.89
N LYS A 37 -9.18 1.52 -17.97
CA LYS A 37 -10.45 1.24 -17.29
C LYS A 37 -10.65 2.05 -16.01
N GLY A 38 -9.69 2.92 -15.67
CA GLY A 38 -9.73 3.73 -14.45
C GLY A 38 -9.40 2.95 -13.18
N GLU A 39 -8.60 1.88 -13.29
CA GLU A 39 -8.02 1.18 -12.16
C GLU A 39 -6.66 1.81 -11.83
N LEU A 40 -6.25 1.81 -10.57
CA LEU A 40 -4.85 2.08 -10.23
C LEU A 40 -4.05 0.80 -10.39
N LEU A 41 -2.90 0.94 -11.03
CA LEU A 41 -1.90 -0.10 -11.19
C LEU A 41 -0.77 0.15 -10.20
N PHE A 42 -0.30 -0.92 -9.56
CA PHE A 42 0.80 -0.92 -8.61
C PHE A 42 1.66 -2.19 -8.79
N GLY A 43 2.97 -2.06 -8.68
CA GLY A 43 3.85 -3.21 -8.86
C GLY A 43 3.84 -3.73 -10.30
N TRP A 44 4.00 -5.05 -10.45
CA TRP A 44 3.95 -5.72 -11.76
C TRP A 44 2.54 -6.08 -12.22
N SER A 45 1.64 -6.40 -11.29
CA SER A 45 0.31 -6.92 -11.60
C SER A 45 -0.78 -6.47 -10.62
N GLY A 46 -0.43 -5.65 -9.63
CA GLY A 46 -1.38 -5.16 -8.64
C GLY A 46 -2.36 -4.19 -9.27
N VAL A 47 -3.66 -4.45 -9.09
CA VAL A 47 -4.73 -3.60 -9.60
C VAL A 47 -5.78 -3.34 -8.53
N THR A 48 -6.33 -2.13 -8.49
CA THR A 48 -7.52 -1.82 -7.69
C THR A 48 -8.79 -2.18 -8.46
N SER A 49 -9.94 -2.18 -7.77
CA SER A 49 -11.22 -2.03 -8.47
C SER A 49 -11.28 -0.69 -9.25
N PRO A 50 -12.09 -0.58 -10.32
CA PRO A 50 -12.27 0.66 -11.06
C PRO A 50 -12.77 1.82 -10.19
N GLY A 51 -12.36 3.04 -10.54
CA GLY A 51 -12.80 4.27 -9.87
C GLY A 51 -11.98 4.68 -8.65
N LYS A 52 -10.88 3.98 -8.36
CA LYS A 52 -9.88 4.44 -7.38
C LYS A 52 -8.91 5.40 -8.05
N THR A 53 -8.50 6.41 -7.29
CA THR A 53 -7.51 7.42 -7.71
C THR A 53 -6.33 7.40 -6.74
N VAL A 54 -5.23 8.05 -7.10
CA VAL A 54 -4.08 8.22 -6.20
C VAL A 54 -4.51 8.79 -4.84
N ASP A 55 -5.48 9.70 -4.80
CA ASP A 55 -6.04 10.24 -3.55
C ASP A 55 -6.78 9.20 -2.70
N SER A 56 -7.26 8.10 -3.31
CA SER A 56 -7.86 7.00 -2.56
C SER A 56 -6.85 6.32 -1.63
N LEU A 57 -5.55 6.40 -1.95
CA LEU A 57 -4.47 5.75 -1.21
C LEU A 57 -4.21 6.40 0.16
N TRP A 58 -4.74 7.58 0.44
CA TRP A 58 -4.78 8.15 1.80
C TRP A 58 -5.62 7.30 2.77
N ASN A 59 -6.46 6.42 2.22
CA ASN A 59 -7.21 5.40 2.96
C ASN A 59 -6.76 4.01 2.50
N TRP A 60 -7.20 2.98 3.23
CA TRP A 60 -6.98 1.60 2.82
C TRP A 60 -7.70 1.30 1.49
N VAL A 61 -6.95 0.79 0.52
CA VAL A 61 -7.45 0.36 -0.78
C VAL A 61 -7.06 -1.09 -1.02
N THR A 62 -8.02 -1.92 -1.40
CA THR A 62 -7.75 -3.30 -1.80
C THR A 62 -7.05 -3.35 -3.16
N ILE A 63 -5.97 -4.11 -3.20
CA ILE A 63 -5.21 -4.48 -4.38
C ILE A 63 -5.43 -5.98 -4.63
N CYS A 64 -5.72 -6.34 -5.87
CA CYS A 64 -5.63 -7.71 -6.36
C CYS A 64 -4.32 -7.83 -7.15
N ASP A 65 -3.46 -8.75 -6.77
CA ASP A 65 -2.14 -8.94 -7.36
C ASP A 65 -1.92 -10.42 -7.72
N TYR A 66 -1.07 -10.68 -8.70
CA TYR A 66 -0.69 -12.03 -9.10
C TYR A 66 0.69 -12.38 -8.52
N VAL A 67 0.71 -13.29 -7.56
CA VAL A 67 1.89 -13.66 -6.77
C VAL A 67 2.00 -15.18 -6.73
N MET A 68 3.17 -15.73 -7.05
CA MET A 68 3.44 -17.18 -6.98
C MET A 68 2.33 -18.04 -7.60
N GLU A 69 2.03 -17.78 -8.87
CA GLU A 69 1.02 -18.50 -9.66
C GLU A 69 -0.42 -18.45 -9.11
N GLY A 70 -0.76 -17.41 -8.33
CA GLY A 70 -2.11 -17.23 -7.83
C GLY A 70 -2.45 -15.77 -7.57
N PHE A 71 -3.76 -15.48 -7.52
CA PHE A 71 -4.25 -14.16 -7.14
C PHE A 71 -4.28 -14.03 -5.62
N VAL A 72 -3.77 -12.91 -5.13
CA VAL A 72 -3.82 -12.50 -3.72
C VAL A 72 -4.50 -11.15 -3.62
N HIS A 73 -5.17 -10.93 -2.50
CA HIS A 73 -5.73 -9.63 -2.17
C HIS A 73 -5.02 -9.12 -0.91
N TYR A 74 -4.71 -7.84 -0.88
CA TYR A 74 -4.19 -7.15 0.29
C TYR A 74 -4.69 -5.70 0.27
N GLU A 75 -4.65 -5.02 1.40
CA GLU A 75 -4.92 -3.59 1.44
C GLU A 75 -3.62 -2.80 1.49
N LEU A 76 -3.62 -1.65 0.82
CA LEU A 76 -2.50 -0.73 0.76
C LEU A 76 -2.99 0.67 1.10
N ARG A 77 -2.20 1.43 1.85
CA ARG A 77 -2.35 2.88 1.98
C ARG A 77 -0.98 3.57 1.94
N VAL A 78 -1.00 4.85 1.67
CA VAL A 78 0.17 5.73 1.70
C VAL A 78 0.01 6.78 2.79
N GLY A 79 1.13 7.14 3.40
CA GLY A 79 1.24 8.17 4.40
C GLY A 79 2.55 8.92 4.27
N SER A 80 2.75 9.85 5.19
CA SER A 80 3.99 10.61 5.30
C SER A 80 4.61 10.36 6.67
N GLU A 81 5.91 10.08 6.70
CA GLU A 81 6.70 9.98 7.93
C GLU A 81 7.81 11.04 7.87
N GLY A 82 7.52 12.22 8.43
CA GLY A 82 8.41 13.38 8.30
C GLY A 82 8.58 13.83 6.85
N ARG A 83 9.78 13.68 6.29
CA ARG A 83 10.08 14.00 4.88
C ARG A 83 9.99 12.78 3.95
N ASN A 84 9.70 11.61 4.52
CA ASN A 84 9.69 10.35 3.80
C ASN A 84 8.25 9.94 3.47
N SER A 85 8.14 9.13 2.43
CA SER A 85 6.90 8.45 2.07
C SER A 85 6.77 7.17 2.87
N LEU A 86 5.61 6.93 3.44
CA LEU A 86 5.29 5.69 4.13
C LEU A 86 4.29 4.90 3.27
N LEU A 87 4.58 3.63 3.01
CA LEU A 87 3.68 2.69 2.38
C LEU A 87 3.32 1.62 3.40
N GLU A 88 2.04 1.43 3.67
CA GLU A 88 1.56 0.46 4.66
C GLU A 88 0.70 -0.59 3.97
N LEU A 89 0.83 -1.84 4.42
CA LEU A 89 0.10 -2.98 3.90
C LEU A 89 -0.64 -3.71 5.00
N LYS A 90 -1.83 -4.21 4.66
CA LYS A 90 -2.53 -5.24 5.42
C LYS A 90 -2.70 -6.48 4.57
N LEU A 91 -2.26 -7.58 5.12
CA LEU A 91 -2.38 -8.90 4.56
C LEU A 91 -3.64 -9.57 5.12
N HIS A 92 -4.17 -10.56 4.43
CA HIS A 92 -5.38 -11.28 4.85
C HIS A 92 -5.08 -12.64 5.50
N GLY A 93 -3.80 -12.96 5.71
CA GLY A 93 -3.33 -14.18 6.37
C GLY A 93 -3.38 -15.42 5.48
N THR A 94 -3.36 -15.27 4.14
CA THR A 94 -3.26 -16.43 3.25
C THR A 94 -1.81 -16.92 3.15
N ASN A 95 -1.59 -18.20 2.83
CA ASN A 95 -0.23 -18.74 2.63
C ASN A 95 0.58 -17.96 1.59
N ARG A 96 -0.06 -17.27 0.65
CA ARG A 96 0.65 -16.51 -0.39
C ARG A 96 1.01 -15.10 0.05
N ASP A 97 0.40 -14.60 1.13
CA ASP A 97 0.62 -13.24 1.61
C ASP A 97 2.07 -13.03 2.09
N GLU A 98 2.74 -14.10 2.53
CA GLU A 98 4.15 -14.07 2.93
C GLU A 98 5.09 -13.57 1.80
N TYR A 99 4.68 -13.72 0.54
CA TYR A 99 5.46 -13.29 -0.62
C TYR A 99 5.19 -11.85 -1.03
N VAL A 100 4.07 -11.27 -0.63
CA VAL A 100 3.64 -9.90 -1.01
C VAL A 100 4.68 -8.85 -0.58
N PRO A 101 5.12 -8.79 0.70
CA PRO A 101 6.18 -7.87 1.14
C PRO A 101 7.43 -7.91 0.26
N ARG A 102 7.91 -9.12 -0.05
CA ARG A 102 9.15 -9.31 -0.81
C ARG A 102 8.98 -8.88 -2.26
N GLN A 103 7.84 -9.20 -2.87
CA GLN A 103 7.51 -8.80 -4.24
C GLN A 103 7.48 -7.27 -4.34
N ILE A 104 6.76 -6.60 -3.44
CA ILE A 104 6.66 -5.14 -3.42
C ILE A 104 8.02 -4.49 -3.20
N HIS A 105 8.82 -4.99 -2.25
CA HIS A 105 10.16 -4.48 -2.02
C HIS A 105 11.02 -4.55 -3.29
N PHE A 106 11.03 -5.70 -3.97
CA PHE A 106 11.83 -5.87 -5.17
C PHE A 106 11.36 -4.94 -6.31
N TYR A 107 10.05 -4.71 -6.43
CA TYR A 107 9.49 -3.77 -7.41
C TYR A 107 9.95 -2.34 -7.12
N LEU A 108 9.88 -1.91 -5.85
CA LEU A 108 10.29 -0.57 -5.44
C LEU A 108 11.79 -0.36 -5.71
N GLU A 109 12.64 -1.32 -5.35
CA GLU A 109 14.08 -1.27 -5.62
C GLU A 109 14.38 -1.15 -7.13
N GLN A 110 13.72 -1.94 -7.98
CA GLN A 110 13.87 -1.87 -9.43
C GLN A 110 13.41 -0.53 -10.01
N SER A 111 12.42 0.10 -9.38
CA SER A 111 11.93 1.43 -9.74
C SER A 111 12.82 2.57 -9.23
N GLY A 112 13.97 2.24 -8.59
CA GLY A 112 14.89 3.19 -7.98
C GLY A 112 14.36 3.78 -6.67
N LEU A 113 13.30 3.22 -6.10
CA LEU A 113 12.68 3.60 -4.84
C LEU A 113 13.27 2.74 -3.72
N LYS A 114 14.33 3.24 -3.07
CA LYS A 114 14.95 2.55 -1.93
C LYS A 114 14.21 2.90 -0.65
N GLY A 115 13.91 1.89 0.16
CA GLY A 115 13.26 2.06 1.44
C GLY A 115 13.64 0.97 2.43
N LEU A 116 13.20 1.13 3.67
CA LEU A 116 13.39 0.15 4.74
C LEU A 116 12.06 -0.56 5.01
N ILE A 117 12.09 -1.88 5.03
CA ILE A 117 10.95 -2.70 5.44
C ILE A 117 10.91 -2.78 6.96
N GLN A 118 9.75 -2.52 7.54
CA GLN A 118 9.49 -2.76 8.94
C GLN A 118 8.23 -3.61 9.05
N LYS A 119 8.33 -4.72 9.78
CA LYS A 119 7.13 -5.42 10.24
C LYS A 119 6.56 -4.60 11.39
N LEU A 120 5.25 -4.40 11.38
CA LEU A 120 4.56 -3.70 12.45
C LEU A 120 3.99 -4.76 13.40
N ASP A 121 4.18 -4.54 14.70
CA ASP A 121 3.79 -5.45 15.79
C ASP A 121 2.36 -5.20 16.28
#